data_AF-A0A941WAB1-F1
#
_entry.id   AF-A0A941WAB1-F1
#
_cell.length_a   1.000
_cell.length_b   1.000
_cell.length_c   1.000
_cell.angle_alpha   90.00
_cell.angle_beta   90.00
_cell.angle_gamma   90.00
#
_symmetry.space_group_name_H-M   'P 1'
#
loop_
_entity.id
_entity.type
_entity.pdbx_description
1 polymer ?
#
loop_
_entity_poly.entity_id
_entity_poly.type
_entity_poly.pdbx_seq_one_letter_code
_entity_poly.pdbx_strand_id
1 'polypeptide(L)'
;EKKQKKQKCQRTSIGGQAVMEGVMMRGVSSMATAVRDADGIIRIESKRVKPYGQRNRFLRLPIIRGCVAFFDSFVSGTKILTRSAEVYGEGEPSRFEKWMAEKLKINLMSVIIAISMLLGIGLAVLFFVLGPIWLRKGIEWIVSAAQGSAYSFNVVAKNFIEGGFKILIFVLYIVLTSLIKDVRRTYQYHGAEHKTISCYEAGLELTPENAKKCSRVHNRCGTTFMVFVLVISILTFACAEALFNHFDLQIEGIWRVLLKIAFLPLVAGLSYELLKGLAKTDCWVFYPLKAPGLLLQRITTKEPDEGMLEVAIAAFNKVMEMDADPSVPEQKFVVAMNRSQLFDEVKTVLIRGGVEETSDAEWIVALSLGVKRDEVRSDQLVTPKYVEKAMRLAKERATGRPLWYCVGNADFYGYPIKVDERVLIPRPETEELVERALKEIDKESRVLDLCTGSGAIAVAVFLKTGAQVAASDVSADALALARKNAAANRAEVEFIESDLFENLQGRVFDAILTNPPYIRSGDIPGLQREVSAFEPRLALDGGEDGLACYRRIAETAGEHLAPGGFLLAECGYDQADAVAELFSAIGRTEVFSDLSGIRRMVKVVKDV
;
A
#
# COMPACT_ATOMS: atom_id res chain seq x y z
N GLU A 1 -21.02 16.53 38.64
CA GLU A 1 -21.88 16.07 37.52
C GLU A 1 -21.95 17.12 36.42
N LYS A 2 -21.12 17.00 35.37
CA LYS A 2 -21.23 17.86 34.18
C LYS A 2 -22.27 17.24 33.25
N LYS A 3 -23.42 17.89 33.09
CA LYS A 3 -24.43 17.56 32.07
C LYS A 3 -23.74 17.51 30.70
N GLN A 4 -23.51 16.31 30.18
CA GLN A 4 -23.18 16.09 28.77
C GLN A 4 -24.31 16.69 27.94
N LYS A 5 -24.01 17.77 27.20
CA LYS A 5 -24.90 18.28 26.15
C LYS A 5 -25.15 17.12 25.19
N LYS A 6 -26.39 16.65 25.07
CA LYS A 6 -26.82 15.72 24.02
C LYS A 6 -26.45 16.33 22.66
N GLN A 7 -25.38 15.82 22.06
CA GLN A 7 -24.95 16.17 20.72
C GLN A 7 -26.07 15.71 19.76
N LYS A 8 -26.51 16.60 18.85
CA LYS A 8 -27.51 16.27 17.83
C LYS A 8 -27.04 15.03 17.06
N CYS A 9 -27.90 14.03 16.91
CA CYS A 9 -27.63 12.83 16.11
C CYS A 9 -27.24 13.25 14.69
N GLN A 10 -25.94 13.13 14.35
CA GLN A 10 -25.41 13.43 13.02
C GLN A 10 -25.73 12.24 12.12
N ARG A 11 -26.81 12.31 11.34
CA ARG A 11 -27.07 11.29 10.31
C ARG A 11 -26.09 11.45 9.17
N THR A 12 -25.29 10.41 8.93
CA THR A 12 -24.36 10.39 7.80
C THR A 12 -25.08 9.96 6.52
N SER A 13 -24.62 10.48 5.38
CA SER A 13 -24.98 9.98 4.05
C SER A 13 -24.10 8.82 3.59
N ILE A 14 -23.05 8.50 4.35
CA ILE A 14 -22.13 7.40 4.05
C ILE A 14 -22.85 6.07 4.31
N GLY A 15 -22.80 5.18 3.33
CA GLY A 15 -23.20 3.78 3.47
C GLY A 15 -22.08 2.86 2.98
N GLY A 16 -22.12 1.60 3.34
CA GLY A 16 -21.08 0.66 2.92
C GLY A 16 -21.58 -0.65 2.35
N GLN A 17 -20.61 -1.49 2.01
CA GLN A 17 -20.76 -2.86 1.58
C GLN A 17 -19.55 -3.65 2.08
N ALA A 18 -19.80 -4.79 2.72
CA ALA A 18 -18.74 -5.73 3.04
C ALA A 18 -18.17 -6.39 1.78
N VAL A 19 -16.86 -6.56 1.75
CA VAL A 19 -16.11 -7.26 0.70
C VAL A 19 -15.18 -8.31 1.32
N MET A 20 -14.44 -9.05 0.51
CA MET A 20 -13.50 -10.04 1.04
C MET A 20 -12.39 -9.34 1.81
N GLU A 21 -12.18 -9.73 3.07
CA GLU A 21 -11.24 -9.09 3.99
C GLU A 21 -11.39 -7.58 4.15
N GLY A 22 -12.57 -7.01 3.90
CA GLY A 22 -12.68 -5.56 3.85
C GLY A 22 -14.07 -4.97 3.85
N VAL A 23 -14.10 -3.64 3.79
CA VAL A 23 -15.32 -2.84 3.70
C VAL A 23 -15.11 -1.75 2.66
N MET A 24 -16.10 -1.58 1.79
CA MET A 24 -16.23 -0.40 0.96
C MET A 24 -17.23 0.57 1.56
N MET A 25 -16.83 1.83 1.68
CA MET A 25 -17.67 2.94 2.09
C MET A 25 -17.88 3.89 0.91
N ARG A 26 -19.11 4.39 0.74
CA ARG A 26 -19.50 5.34 -0.30
C ARG A 26 -20.14 6.56 0.33
N GLY A 27 -19.52 7.72 0.10
CA GLY A 27 -20.01 9.03 0.52
C GLY A 27 -20.79 9.74 -0.58
N VAL A 28 -20.80 11.06 -0.52
CA VAL A 28 -21.50 11.93 -1.47
C VAL A 28 -20.73 12.05 -2.78
N SER A 29 -19.41 12.26 -2.70
CA SER A 29 -18.55 12.57 -3.85
C SER A 29 -17.41 11.57 -4.03
N SER A 30 -17.27 10.61 -3.12
CA SER A 30 -16.16 9.68 -3.07
C SER A 30 -16.60 8.30 -2.60
N MET A 31 -15.74 7.32 -2.81
CA MET A 31 -15.83 6.01 -2.19
C MET A 31 -14.43 5.48 -1.91
N ALA A 32 -14.30 4.72 -0.83
CA ALA A 32 -13.06 4.07 -0.45
C ALA A 32 -13.32 2.62 -0.04
N THR A 33 -12.45 1.72 -0.48
CA THR A 33 -12.44 0.31 -0.10
C THR A 33 -11.18 0.07 0.70
N ALA A 34 -11.33 -0.38 1.95
CA ALA A 34 -10.23 -0.83 2.77
C ALA A 34 -10.26 -2.36 2.88
N VAL A 35 -9.12 -3.00 2.69
CA VAL A 35 -8.94 -4.46 2.74
C VAL A 35 -7.71 -4.78 3.57
N ARG A 36 -7.79 -5.78 4.45
CA ARG A 36 -6.62 -6.31 5.15
C ARG A 36 -5.94 -7.35 4.28
N ASP A 37 -4.70 -7.10 3.88
CA ASP A 37 -3.91 -8.05 3.10
C ASP A 37 -3.39 -9.22 3.95
N ALA A 38 -2.74 -10.19 3.29
CA ALA A 38 -2.17 -11.37 3.95
C ALA A 38 -1.05 -11.03 4.96
N ASP A 39 -0.39 -9.88 4.81
CA ASP A 39 0.62 -9.36 5.74
C ASP A 39 -0.02 -8.64 6.96
N GLY A 40 -1.35 -8.53 6.99
CA GLY A 40 -2.11 -7.85 8.04
C GLY A 40 -2.19 -6.33 7.87
N ILE A 41 -1.68 -5.77 6.77
CA ILE A 41 -1.67 -4.33 6.47
C ILE A 41 -3.00 -3.92 5.83
N ILE A 42 -3.54 -2.78 6.26
CA ILE A 42 -4.77 -2.22 5.68
C ILE A 42 -4.41 -1.47 4.40
N ARG A 43 -4.84 -2.01 3.26
CA ARG A 43 -4.71 -1.40 1.94
C ARG A 43 -5.99 -0.64 1.61
N ILE A 44 -5.85 0.55 1.04
CA ILE A 44 -6.99 1.40 0.69
C ILE A 44 -6.95 1.75 -0.80
N GLU A 45 -8.07 1.56 -1.48
CA GLU A 45 -8.37 2.09 -2.80
C GLU A 45 -9.48 3.13 -2.68
N SER A 46 -9.31 4.29 -3.29
CA SER A 46 -10.27 5.37 -3.22
C SER A 46 -10.46 6.06 -4.56
N LYS A 47 -11.71 6.42 -4.87
CA LYS A 47 -12.08 7.05 -6.15
C LYS A 47 -13.21 8.06 -5.99
N ARG A 48 -13.26 9.02 -6.90
CA ARG A 48 -14.32 10.02 -6.96
C ARG A 48 -15.56 9.45 -7.65
N VAL A 49 -16.73 9.82 -7.13
CA VAL A 49 -18.03 9.35 -7.61
C VAL A 49 -18.95 10.53 -7.83
N LYS A 50 -19.50 10.64 -9.03
CA LYS A 50 -20.52 11.65 -9.36
C LYS A 50 -21.93 11.11 -9.01
N PRO A 51 -22.75 11.84 -8.23
CA PRO A 51 -24.14 11.48 -7.94
C PRO A 51 -25.00 11.33 -9.21
N TYR A 52 -25.92 10.36 -9.22
CA TYR A 52 -26.79 10.06 -10.39
C TYR A 52 -27.59 11.27 -10.88
N GLY A 53 -28.09 12.09 -9.95
CA GLY A 53 -28.89 13.27 -10.27
C GLY A 53 -28.10 14.33 -11.04
N GLN A 54 -26.77 14.32 -11.01
CA GLN A 54 -25.92 15.24 -11.74
C GLN A 54 -25.58 14.74 -13.16
N ARG A 55 -25.89 13.47 -13.49
CA ARG A 55 -25.63 12.90 -14.83
C ARG A 55 -26.75 13.22 -15.83
N ASN A 56 -28.02 13.11 -15.43
CA ASN A 56 -29.18 13.40 -16.28
C ASN A 56 -30.46 13.66 -15.44
N ARG A 57 -31.37 14.54 -15.92
CA ARG A 57 -32.64 14.89 -15.26
C ARG A 57 -33.62 13.71 -15.20
N PHE A 58 -33.65 12.85 -16.21
CA PHE A 58 -34.52 11.66 -16.25
C PHE A 58 -34.19 10.63 -15.17
N LEU A 59 -32.92 10.53 -14.76
CA LEU A 59 -32.47 9.62 -13.70
C LEU A 59 -32.93 10.05 -12.29
N ARG A 60 -33.61 11.19 -12.17
CA ARG A 60 -34.17 11.69 -10.91
C ARG A 60 -35.60 11.21 -10.66
N LEU A 61 -36.29 10.70 -11.67
CA LEU A 61 -37.67 10.24 -11.55
C LEU A 61 -37.76 9.07 -10.54
N PRO A 62 -38.80 9.04 -9.67
CA PRO A 62 -39.04 7.90 -8.78
C PRO A 62 -39.12 6.59 -9.58
N ILE A 63 -38.80 5.46 -8.94
CA ILE A 63 -38.70 4.12 -9.56
C ILE A 63 -37.52 4.00 -10.52
N ILE A 64 -37.40 4.87 -11.53
CA ILE A 64 -36.25 4.89 -12.48
C ILE A 64 -34.94 5.11 -11.72
N ARG A 65 -34.93 6.09 -10.81
CA ARG A 65 -33.79 6.33 -9.92
C ARG A 65 -33.42 5.09 -9.11
N GLY A 66 -34.41 4.40 -8.57
CA GLY A 66 -34.19 3.21 -7.74
C GLY A 66 -33.62 2.04 -8.55
N CYS A 67 -34.15 1.82 -9.74
CA CYS A 67 -33.63 0.86 -10.71
C CYS A 67 -32.16 1.15 -11.06
N VAL A 68 -31.84 2.40 -11.43
CA VAL A 68 -30.47 2.82 -11.77
C VAL A 68 -29.52 2.68 -10.58
N ALA A 69 -29.95 3.08 -9.38
CA ALA A 69 -29.15 2.94 -8.16
C ALA A 69 -28.87 1.47 -7.83
N PHE A 70 -29.85 0.58 -8.05
CA PHE A 70 -29.68 -0.86 -7.87
C PHE A 70 -28.64 -1.42 -8.85
N PHE A 71 -28.76 -1.15 -10.15
CA PHE A 71 -27.81 -1.67 -11.15
C PHE A 71 -26.39 -1.13 -10.96
N ASP A 72 -26.22 0.17 -10.65
CA ASP A 72 -24.90 0.74 -10.38
C ASP A 72 -24.27 0.17 -9.11
N SER A 73 -25.07 -0.02 -8.05
CA SER A 73 -24.59 -0.68 -6.82
C SER A 73 -24.21 -2.14 -7.08
N PHE A 74 -24.96 -2.86 -7.91
CA PHE A 74 -24.65 -4.24 -8.29
C PHE A 74 -23.34 -4.32 -9.08
N VAL A 75 -23.20 -3.55 -10.17
CA VAL A 75 -21.99 -3.54 -11.02
C VAL A 75 -20.78 -3.02 -10.26
N SER A 76 -20.95 -1.99 -9.42
CA SER A 76 -19.85 -1.50 -8.58
C SER A 76 -19.48 -2.53 -7.53
N GLY A 77 -20.47 -3.12 -6.85
CA GLY A 77 -20.26 -4.13 -5.83
C GLY A 77 -19.50 -5.35 -6.34
N THR A 78 -19.85 -5.87 -7.51
CA THR A 78 -19.12 -7.00 -8.12
C THR A 78 -17.69 -6.64 -8.47
N LYS A 79 -17.45 -5.46 -9.08
CA LYS A 79 -16.09 -4.98 -9.36
C LYS A 79 -15.23 -4.85 -8.10
N ILE A 80 -15.79 -4.29 -7.03
CA ILE A 80 -15.05 -4.09 -5.77
C ILE A 80 -14.76 -5.43 -5.10
N LEU A 81 -15.69 -6.39 -5.16
CA LEU A 81 -15.45 -7.75 -4.66
C LEU A 81 -14.27 -8.40 -5.40
N THR A 82 -14.23 -8.33 -6.73
CA THR A 82 -13.09 -8.83 -7.51
C THR A 82 -11.79 -8.12 -7.13
N ARG A 83 -11.80 -6.78 -6.98
CA ARG A 83 -10.62 -6.01 -6.55
C ARG A 83 -10.16 -6.37 -5.15
N SER A 84 -11.07 -6.61 -4.21
CA SER A 84 -10.71 -7.06 -2.85
C SER A 84 -10.06 -8.45 -2.86
N ALA A 85 -10.49 -9.32 -3.78
CA ALA A 85 -9.89 -10.63 -3.99
C ALA A 85 -8.43 -10.53 -4.47
N GLU A 86 -8.12 -9.60 -5.36
CA GLU A 86 -6.76 -9.39 -5.89
C GLU A 86 -5.78 -8.92 -4.80
N VAL A 87 -6.27 -8.17 -3.81
CA VAL A 87 -5.45 -7.67 -2.68
C VAL A 87 -5.29 -8.72 -1.60
N TYR A 88 -6.36 -9.46 -1.30
CA TYR A 88 -6.31 -10.60 -0.40
C TYR A 88 -5.43 -11.73 -0.96
N GLY A 89 -5.49 -11.90 -2.28
CA GLY A 89 -4.68 -12.76 -3.15
C GLY A 89 -3.89 -13.82 -2.42
N GLU A 90 -4.52 -14.98 -2.21
CA GLU A 90 -3.84 -16.21 -1.83
C GLU A 90 -2.63 -16.42 -2.75
N GLY A 91 -1.54 -16.89 -2.15
CA GLY A 91 -0.22 -17.03 -2.77
C GLY A 91 -0.18 -17.86 -4.06
N GLU A 92 1.02 -18.02 -4.59
CA GLU A 92 1.32 -18.57 -5.91
C GLU A 92 0.31 -19.57 -6.49
N PRO A 93 -0.03 -19.44 -7.81
CA PRO A 93 -0.90 -20.40 -8.47
C PRO A 93 -0.38 -21.82 -8.29
N SER A 94 -1.30 -22.75 -8.02
CA SER A 94 -0.95 -24.14 -7.70
C SER A 94 -0.19 -24.80 -8.86
N ARG A 95 0.61 -25.84 -8.59
CA ARG A 95 1.36 -26.57 -9.64
C ARG A 95 0.45 -27.08 -10.77
N PHE A 96 -0.82 -27.35 -10.47
CA PHE A 96 -1.84 -27.76 -11.44
C PHE A 96 -2.30 -26.60 -12.34
N GLU A 97 -2.45 -25.40 -11.78
CA GLU A 97 -2.80 -24.20 -12.53
C GLU A 97 -1.67 -23.77 -13.47
N LYS A 98 -0.42 -23.84 -13.00
CA LYS A 98 0.78 -23.58 -13.82
C LYS A 98 0.87 -24.57 -14.99
N TRP A 99 0.73 -25.87 -14.73
CA TRP A 99 0.80 -26.91 -15.77
C TRP A 99 -0.29 -26.80 -16.85
N MET A 100 -1.52 -26.45 -16.48
CA MET A 100 -2.62 -26.32 -17.46
C MET A 100 -2.62 -25.00 -18.22
N ALA A 101 -2.19 -23.89 -17.59
CA ALA A 101 -2.04 -22.62 -18.28
C ALA A 101 -1.03 -22.73 -19.44
N GLU A 102 0.07 -23.45 -19.23
CA GLU A 102 1.07 -23.77 -20.26
C GLU A 102 0.49 -24.63 -21.40
N LYS A 103 -0.36 -25.62 -21.08
CA LYS A 103 -0.85 -26.61 -22.06
C LYS A 103 -2.08 -26.17 -22.85
N LEU A 104 -2.99 -25.40 -22.24
CA LEU A 104 -4.29 -25.06 -22.82
C LEU A 104 -4.40 -23.62 -23.34
N LYS A 105 -3.46 -22.71 -23.01
CA LYS A 105 -3.48 -21.29 -23.40
C LYS A 105 -4.82 -20.56 -23.17
N ILE A 106 -5.66 -21.05 -22.27
CA ILE A 106 -6.94 -20.45 -21.88
C ILE A 106 -6.82 -19.98 -20.44
N ASN A 107 -7.35 -18.79 -20.13
CA ASN A 107 -7.41 -18.27 -18.77
C ASN A 107 -8.38 -19.12 -17.93
N LEU A 108 -7.83 -20.05 -17.14
CA LEU A 108 -8.57 -21.01 -16.32
C LEU A 108 -9.60 -20.33 -15.40
N MET A 109 -9.24 -19.18 -14.83
CA MET A 109 -10.14 -18.40 -13.98
C MET A 109 -11.39 -17.95 -14.74
N SER A 110 -11.27 -17.59 -16.01
CA SER A 110 -12.41 -17.20 -16.84
C SER A 110 -13.39 -18.37 -17.07
N VAL A 111 -12.86 -19.58 -17.24
CA VAL A 111 -13.67 -20.81 -17.40
C VAL A 111 -14.36 -21.18 -16.09
N ILE A 112 -13.63 -21.16 -14.97
CA ILE A 112 -14.19 -21.43 -13.64
C ILE A 112 -15.30 -20.42 -13.30
N ILE A 113 -15.08 -19.13 -13.58
CA ILE A 113 -16.09 -18.08 -13.41
C ILE A 113 -17.32 -18.37 -14.28
N ALA A 114 -17.14 -18.74 -15.55
CA ALA A 114 -18.25 -19.04 -16.46
C ALA A 114 -19.08 -20.23 -15.98
N ILE A 115 -18.44 -21.34 -15.58
CA ILE A 115 -19.12 -22.53 -15.04
C ILE A 115 -19.85 -22.18 -13.73
N SER A 116 -19.19 -21.45 -12.83
CA SER A 116 -19.78 -21.03 -11.56
C SER A 116 -20.99 -20.12 -11.78
N MET A 117 -20.95 -19.23 -12.78
CA MET A 117 -22.07 -18.37 -13.15
C MET A 117 -23.25 -19.19 -13.69
N LEU A 118 -23.00 -20.15 -14.58
CA LEU A 118 -24.04 -21.04 -15.12
C LEU A 118 -24.69 -21.87 -14.02
N LEU A 119 -23.88 -22.45 -13.14
CA LEU A 119 -24.36 -23.21 -11.98
C LEU A 119 -25.18 -22.32 -11.04
N GLY A 120 -24.71 -21.10 -10.75
CA GLY A 120 -25.42 -20.14 -9.92
C GLY A 120 -26.78 -19.75 -10.49
N ILE A 121 -26.87 -19.47 -11.79
CA ILE A 121 -28.14 -19.20 -12.48
C ILE A 121 -29.05 -20.43 -12.42
N GLY A 122 -28.51 -21.62 -12.70
CA GLY A 122 -29.26 -22.88 -12.64
C GLY A 122 -29.86 -23.13 -11.26
N LEU A 123 -29.05 -22.97 -10.19
CA LEU A 123 -29.51 -23.10 -8.81
C LEU A 123 -30.52 -22.02 -8.42
N ALA A 124 -30.38 -20.79 -8.92
CA ALA A 124 -31.33 -19.72 -8.66
C ALA A 124 -32.71 -20.04 -9.28
N VAL A 125 -32.75 -20.51 -10.53
CA VAL A 125 -34.01 -20.96 -11.17
C VAL A 125 -34.58 -22.16 -10.42
N LEU A 126 -33.74 -23.13 -10.05
CA LEU A 126 -34.15 -24.31 -9.30
C LEU A 126 -34.81 -23.94 -7.97
N PHE A 127 -34.18 -23.12 -7.14
CA PHE A 127 -34.66 -22.83 -5.79
C PHE A 127 -35.70 -21.72 -5.71
N PHE A 128 -35.64 -20.69 -6.55
CA PHE A 128 -36.52 -19.52 -6.44
C PHE A 128 -37.66 -19.49 -7.46
N VAL A 129 -37.57 -20.30 -8.53
CA VAL A 129 -38.63 -20.43 -9.53
C VAL A 129 -39.32 -21.78 -9.43
N LEU A 130 -38.58 -22.88 -9.56
CA LEU A 130 -39.16 -24.23 -9.63
C LEU A 130 -39.51 -24.81 -8.25
N GLY A 131 -38.64 -24.62 -7.26
CA GLY A 131 -38.79 -25.16 -5.89
C GLY A 131 -40.14 -24.83 -5.24
N PRO A 132 -40.58 -23.56 -5.19
CA PRO A 132 -41.87 -23.19 -4.60
C PRO A 132 -43.07 -23.84 -5.30
N ILE A 133 -42.99 -23.98 -6.63
CA ILE A 133 -44.04 -24.61 -7.45
C ILE A 133 -44.13 -26.11 -7.11
N TRP A 134 -42.99 -26.79 -7.02
CA TRP A 134 -42.94 -28.21 -6.67
C TRP A 134 -43.40 -28.47 -5.24
N LEU A 135 -43.00 -27.64 -4.27
CA LEU A 135 -43.45 -27.75 -2.88
C LEU A 135 -44.97 -27.57 -2.76
N ARG A 136 -45.54 -26.58 -3.45
CA ARG A 136 -46.99 -26.38 -3.51
C ARG A 136 -47.70 -27.57 -4.17
N LYS A 137 -47.24 -28.04 -5.33
CA LYS A 137 -47.81 -29.21 -6.02
C LYS A 137 -47.72 -30.47 -5.16
N GLY A 138 -46.65 -30.63 -4.39
CA GLY A 138 -46.49 -31.71 -3.42
C GLY A 138 -47.58 -31.67 -2.34
N ILE A 139 -47.90 -30.49 -1.80
CA ILE A 139 -49.03 -30.33 -0.85
C ILE A 139 -50.36 -30.71 -1.52
N GLU A 140 -50.63 -30.19 -2.72
CA GLU A 140 -51.87 -30.52 -3.44
C GLU A 140 -52.01 -32.02 -3.69
N TRP A 141 -50.91 -32.70 -4.03
CA TRP A 141 -50.88 -34.15 -4.20
C TRP A 141 -51.18 -34.90 -2.90
N ILE A 142 -50.56 -34.51 -1.78
CA ILE A 142 -50.81 -35.13 -0.46
C ILE A 142 -52.28 -34.96 -0.03
N VAL A 143 -52.83 -33.75 -0.20
CA VAL A 143 -54.23 -33.46 0.16
C VAL A 143 -55.19 -34.21 -0.75
N SER A 144 -54.89 -34.27 -2.05
CA SER A 144 -55.71 -35.03 -3.01
C SER A 144 -55.71 -36.53 -2.68
N ALA A 145 -54.56 -37.08 -2.28
CA ALA A 145 -54.44 -38.47 -1.84
C ALA A 145 -55.22 -38.74 -0.54
N ALA A 146 -55.23 -37.79 0.40
CA ALA A 146 -55.96 -37.92 1.66
C ALA A 146 -57.49 -37.76 1.51
N GLN A 147 -57.95 -36.93 0.57
CA GLN A 147 -59.39 -36.64 0.34
C GLN A 147 -60.03 -37.48 -0.77
N GLY A 148 -59.26 -38.26 -1.53
CA GLY A 148 -59.76 -39.08 -2.64
C GLY A 148 -60.33 -38.29 -3.82
N SER A 149 -60.11 -36.97 -3.87
CA SER A 149 -60.58 -36.08 -4.94
C SER A 149 -59.49 -35.09 -5.32
N ALA A 150 -59.53 -34.59 -6.57
CA ALA A 150 -58.54 -33.63 -7.06
C ALA A 150 -58.66 -32.30 -6.30
N TYR A 151 -57.67 -32.00 -5.45
CA TYR A 151 -57.58 -30.76 -4.71
C TYR A 151 -56.63 -29.79 -5.41
N SER A 152 -57.07 -28.55 -5.64
CA SER A 152 -56.19 -27.47 -6.10
C SER A 152 -56.50 -26.18 -5.37
N PHE A 153 -55.45 -25.48 -4.94
CA PHE A 153 -55.61 -24.18 -4.32
C PHE A 153 -56.19 -23.17 -5.32
N ASN A 154 -56.98 -22.22 -4.82
CA ASN A 154 -57.39 -21.08 -5.64
C ASN A 154 -56.16 -20.23 -6.03
N VAL A 155 -56.29 -19.42 -7.08
CA VAL A 155 -55.16 -18.66 -7.66
C VAL A 155 -54.46 -17.79 -6.62
N VAL A 156 -55.22 -17.17 -5.72
CA VAL A 156 -54.67 -16.32 -4.64
C VAL A 156 -53.86 -17.14 -3.65
N ALA A 157 -54.40 -18.26 -3.15
CA ALA A 157 -53.70 -19.14 -2.21
C ALA A 157 -52.44 -19.77 -2.84
N LYS A 158 -52.47 -20.12 -4.14
CA LYS A 158 -51.28 -20.59 -4.86
C LYS A 158 -50.15 -19.57 -4.78
N ASN A 159 -50.45 -18.30 -5.03
CA ASN A 159 -49.46 -17.21 -5.00
C ASN A 159 -48.91 -16.92 -3.60
N PHE A 160 -49.76 -16.95 -2.56
CA PHE A 160 -49.30 -16.78 -1.18
C PHE A 160 -48.47 -17.97 -0.68
N ILE A 161 -48.85 -19.21 -1.00
CA ILE A 161 -48.10 -20.41 -0.60
C ILE A 161 -46.73 -20.44 -1.30
N GLU A 162 -46.69 -20.20 -2.61
CA GLU A 162 -45.42 -20.09 -3.35
C GLU A 162 -44.57 -18.94 -2.82
N GLY A 163 -45.18 -17.79 -2.48
CA GLY A 163 -44.50 -16.68 -1.82
C GLY A 163 -43.90 -17.04 -0.46
N GLY A 164 -44.66 -17.76 0.37
CA GLY A 164 -44.21 -18.27 1.67
C GLY A 164 -43.03 -19.22 1.54
N PHE A 165 -43.08 -20.18 0.61
CA PHE A 165 -41.95 -21.06 0.34
C PHE A 165 -40.72 -20.31 -0.18
N LYS A 166 -40.89 -19.29 -1.03
CA LYS A 166 -39.75 -18.46 -1.46
C LYS A 166 -39.08 -17.76 -0.29
N ILE A 167 -39.84 -17.21 0.66
CA ILE A 167 -39.28 -16.60 1.87
C ILE A 167 -38.56 -17.65 2.71
N LEU A 168 -39.15 -18.83 2.90
CA LEU A 168 -38.53 -19.92 3.65
C LEU A 168 -37.20 -20.37 3.02
N ILE A 169 -37.21 -20.65 1.72
CA ILE A 169 -36.01 -21.04 0.95
C ILE A 169 -34.95 -19.95 1.04
N PHE A 170 -35.35 -18.68 0.88
CA PHE A 170 -34.43 -17.54 0.99
C PHE A 170 -33.75 -17.47 2.36
N VAL A 171 -34.53 -17.55 3.45
CA VAL A 171 -34.00 -17.50 4.82
C VAL A 171 -33.10 -18.70 5.09
N LEU A 172 -33.53 -19.91 4.71
CA LEU A 172 -32.73 -21.13 4.86
C LEU A 172 -31.41 -21.02 4.10
N TYR A 173 -31.44 -20.53 2.85
CA TYR A 173 -30.24 -20.32 2.05
C TYR A 173 -29.25 -19.36 2.72
N ILE A 174 -29.72 -18.22 3.25
CA ILE A 174 -28.85 -17.27 3.98
C ILE A 174 -28.28 -17.91 5.26
N VAL A 175 -29.08 -18.69 5.99
CA VAL A 175 -28.60 -19.39 7.19
C VAL A 175 -27.51 -20.41 6.84
N LEU A 176 -27.75 -21.26 5.83
CA LEU A 176 -26.79 -22.29 5.40
C LEU A 176 -25.49 -21.68 4.88
N THR A 177 -25.58 -20.66 4.04
CA THR A 177 -24.39 -19.97 3.52
C THR A 177 -23.62 -19.25 4.63
N SER A 178 -24.30 -18.74 5.66
CA SER A 178 -23.64 -18.13 6.83
C SER A 178 -22.76 -19.09 7.65
N LEU A 179 -22.86 -20.40 7.41
CA LEU A 179 -22.02 -21.42 8.05
C LEU A 179 -20.67 -21.57 7.33
N ILE A 180 -20.55 -21.11 6.09
CA ILE A 180 -19.30 -21.15 5.32
C ILE A 180 -18.35 -20.09 5.89
N LYS A 181 -17.09 -20.46 6.16
CA LYS A 181 -16.09 -19.62 6.84
C LYS A 181 -15.96 -18.24 6.20
N ASP A 182 -15.79 -18.17 4.89
CA ASP A 182 -15.53 -16.91 4.19
C ASP A 182 -16.77 -16.01 4.12
N VAL A 183 -17.96 -16.62 3.97
CA VAL A 183 -19.25 -15.89 4.02
C VAL A 183 -19.49 -15.35 5.42
N ARG A 184 -19.24 -16.17 6.46
CA ARG A 184 -19.33 -15.75 7.86
C ARG A 184 -18.41 -14.56 8.13
N ARG A 185 -17.17 -14.62 7.63
CA ARG A 185 -16.18 -13.55 7.77
C ARG A 185 -16.62 -12.28 7.06
N THR A 186 -17.18 -12.39 5.85
CA THR A 186 -17.81 -11.26 5.15
C THR A 186 -18.97 -10.65 5.95
N TYR A 187 -19.79 -11.47 6.62
CA TYR A 187 -20.85 -10.97 7.52
C TYR A 187 -20.32 -10.30 8.79
N GLN A 188 -19.11 -10.63 9.24
CA GLN A 188 -18.45 -9.90 10.33
C GLN A 188 -17.98 -8.52 9.87
N TYR A 189 -17.36 -8.41 8.68
CA TYR A 189 -17.02 -7.10 8.08
C TYR A 189 -18.28 -6.24 7.84
N HIS A 190 -19.41 -6.86 7.49
CA HIS A 190 -20.70 -6.16 7.41
C HIS A 190 -21.17 -5.66 8.78
N GLY A 191 -20.95 -6.43 9.84
CA GLY A 191 -21.14 -5.96 11.22
C GLY A 191 -20.23 -4.79 11.57
N ALA A 192 -18.96 -4.81 11.13
CA ALA A 192 -18.00 -3.73 11.33
C ALA A 192 -18.43 -2.43 10.62
N GLU A 193 -18.95 -2.54 9.40
CA GLU A 193 -19.53 -1.41 8.67
C GLU A 193 -20.65 -0.74 9.48
N HIS A 194 -21.65 -1.52 9.90
CA HIS A 194 -22.79 -1.01 10.64
C HIS A 194 -22.38 -0.38 11.98
N LYS A 195 -21.44 -1.00 12.69
CA LYS A 195 -20.93 -0.49 13.97
C LYS A 195 -20.17 0.82 13.79
N THR A 196 -19.36 0.95 12.74
CA THR A 196 -18.62 2.17 12.40
C THR A 196 -19.58 3.32 12.10
N ILE A 197 -20.58 3.08 11.25
CA ILE A 197 -21.61 4.08 10.93
C ILE A 197 -22.39 4.47 12.20
N SER A 198 -22.80 3.49 13.01
CA SER A 198 -23.55 3.74 14.24
C SER A 198 -22.74 4.53 15.27
N CYS A 199 -21.44 4.26 15.39
CA CYS A 199 -20.51 4.99 16.25
C CYS A 199 -20.44 6.47 15.86
N TYR A 200 -20.29 6.74 14.56
CA TYR A 200 -20.32 8.10 14.03
C TYR A 200 -21.65 8.80 14.29
N GLU A 201 -22.78 8.14 14.00
CA GLU A 201 -24.11 8.74 14.20
C GLU A 201 -24.47 8.98 15.67
N ALA A 202 -23.84 8.22 16.59
CA ALA A 202 -23.92 8.43 18.02
C ALA A 202 -23.03 9.59 18.52
N GLY A 203 -22.20 10.18 17.66
CA GLY A 203 -21.27 11.25 18.02
C GLY A 203 -20.08 10.78 18.86
N LEU A 204 -19.77 9.48 18.83
CA LEU A 204 -18.60 8.92 19.50
C LEU A 204 -17.38 9.03 18.58
N GLU A 205 -16.20 9.15 19.19
CA GLU A 205 -14.94 9.09 18.46
C GLU A 205 -14.79 7.73 17.76
N LEU A 206 -14.38 7.75 16.50
CA LEU A 206 -14.24 6.57 15.64
C LEU A 206 -13.00 5.75 16.00
N THR A 207 -13.09 5.05 17.13
CA THR A 207 -12.09 4.05 17.56
C THR A 207 -12.71 2.65 17.55
N PRO A 208 -11.90 1.59 17.39
CA PRO A 208 -12.39 0.21 17.48
C PRO A 208 -13.14 -0.07 18.80
N GLU A 209 -12.68 0.47 19.93
CA GLU A 209 -13.30 0.22 21.24
C GLU A 209 -14.71 0.84 21.34
N ASN A 210 -14.89 2.04 20.78
CA ASN A 210 -16.19 2.71 20.76
C ASN A 210 -17.14 2.06 19.75
N ALA A 211 -16.64 1.75 18.54
CA ALA A 211 -17.44 1.11 17.50
C ALA A 211 -17.93 -0.27 17.95
N LYS A 212 -17.11 -1.05 18.67
CA LYS A 212 -17.47 -2.38 19.20
C LYS A 212 -18.73 -2.36 20.07
N LYS A 213 -19.01 -1.26 20.78
CA LYS A 213 -20.19 -1.11 21.66
C LYS A 213 -21.47 -0.73 20.91
N CYS A 214 -21.35 -0.35 19.64
CA CYS A 214 -22.46 0.15 18.84
C CYS A 214 -23.31 -0.99 18.22
N SER A 215 -24.50 -0.63 17.71
CA SER A 215 -25.42 -1.59 17.09
C SER A 215 -24.89 -2.10 15.76
N ARG A 216 -25.09 -3.40 15.50
CA ARG A 216 -24.90 -4.02 14.18
C ARG A 216 -26.17 -4.02 13.32
N VAL A 217 -27.25 -3.40 13.79
CA VAL A 217 -28.53 -3.33 13.08
C VAL A 217 -28.89 -1.86 12.87
N HIS A 218 -29.26 -1.51 11.63
CA HIS A 218 -29.62 -0.15 11.25
C HIS A 218 -30.64 -0.11 10.10
N ASN A 219 -31.29 1.04 9.91
CA ASN A 219 -32.41 1.18 8.97
C ASN A 219 -32.00 1.32 7.49
N ARG A 220 -30.69 1.33 7.16
CA ARG A 220 -30.18 1.68 5.83
C ARG A 220 -29.34 0.58 5.17
N CYS A 221 -29.69 -0.69 5.43
CA CYS A 221 -28.94 -1.84 4.93
C CYS A 221 -29.53 -2.40 3.63
N GLY A 222 -28.67 -2.82 2.70
CA GLY A 222 -29.05 -3.55 1.47
C GLY A 222 -29.72 -4.91 1.72
N THR A 223 -29.54 -5.53 2.89
CA THR A 223 -30.24 -6.79 3.22
C THR A 223 -31.74 -6.58 3.46
N THR A 224 -32.13 -5.41 3.97
CA THR A 224 -33.53 -5.01 4.08
C THR A 224 -34.14 -4.76 2.70
N PHE A 225 -33.34 -4.21 1.77
CA PHE A 225 -33.74 -4.07 0.37
C PHE A 225 -34.06 -5.42 -0.29
N MET A 226 -33.24 -6.47 -0.07
CA MET A 226 -33.51 -7.80 -0.63
C MET A 226 -34.86 -8.37 -0.17
N VAL A 227 -35.22 -8.18 1.10
CA VAL A 227 -36.54 -8.59 1.62
C VAL A 227 -37.67 -7.80 0.95
N PHE A 228 -37.48 -6.50 0.74
CA PHE A 228 -38.47 -5.69 0.01
C PHE A 228 -38.60 -6.10 -1.46
N VAL A 229 -37.52 -6.46 -2.14
CA VAL A 229 -37.58 -7.00 -3.50
C VAL A 229 -38.39 -8.29 -3.52
N LEU A 230 -38.19 -9.18 -2.56
CA LEU A 230 -38.93 -10.43 -2.48
C LEU A 230 -40.43 -10.21 -2.24
N VAL A 231 -40.79 -9.37 -1.25
CA VAL A 231 -42.20 -9.08 -0.91
C VAL A 231 -42.90 -8.30 -2.04
N ILE A 232 -42.27 -7.25 -2.56
CA ILE A 232 -42.85 -6.45 -3.67
C ILE A 232 -42.95 -7.29 -4.93
N SER A 233 -42.00 -8.19 -5.19
CA SER A 233 -42.10 -9.17 -6.29
C SER A 233 -43.37 -10.02 -6.15
N ILE A 234 -43.61 -10.63 -4.98
CA ILE A 234 -44.82 -11.43 -4.74
C ILE A 234 -46.10 -10.63 -4.98
N LEU A 235 -46.17 -9.41 -4.43
CA LEU A 235 -47.34 -8.52 -4.60
C LEU A 235 -47.53 -8.08 -6.06
N THR A 236 -46.45 -7.66 -6.72
CA THR A 236 -46.48 -7.19 -8.12
C THR A 236 -46.96 -8.30 -9.04
N PHE A 237 -46.45 -9.53 -8.88
CA PHE A 237 -46.88 -10.65 -9.71
C PHE A 237 -48.28 -11.15 -9.34
N ALA A 238 -48.67 -11.13 -8.06
CA ALA A 238 -50.05 -11.45 -7.67
C ALA A 238 -51.07 -10.48 -8.30
N CYS A 239 -50.77 -9.17 -8.30
CA CYS A 239 -51.59 -8.16 -8.97
C CYS A 239 -51.57 -8.30 -10.49
N ALA A 240 -50.39 -8.54 -11.09
CA ALA A 240 -50.27 -8.72 -12.54
C ALA A 240 -51.08 -9.92 -13.03
N GLU A 241 -51.01 -11.06 -12.32
CA GLU A 241 -51.78 -12.26 -12.66
C GLU A 241 -53.28 -12.06 -12.46
N ALA A 242 -53.71 -11.36 -11.41
CA ALA A 242 -55.10 -10.99 -11.24
C ALA A 242 -55.61 -10.10 -12.39
N LEU A 243 -54.79 -9.17 -12.86
CA LEU A 243 -55.10 -8.29 -13.99
C LEU A 243 -55.15 -9.06 -15.32
N PHE A 244 -54.18 -9.94 -15.60
CA PHE A 244 -54.18 -10.75 -16.82
C PHE A 244 -55.38 -11.69 -16.89
N ASN A 245 -55.76 -12.30 -15.76
CA ASN A 245 -56.98 -13.11 -15.67
C ASN A 245 -58.24 -12.28 -15.92
N HIS A 246 -58.27 -11.00 -15.54
CA HIS A 246 -59.40 -10.11 -15.83
C HIS A 246 -59.55 -9.83 -17.35
N PHE A 247 -58.44 -9.81 -18.09
CA PHE A 247 -58.41 -9.62 -19.54
C PHE A 247 -58.31 -10.94 -20.34
N ASP A 248 -58.51 -12.08 -19.69
CA ASP A 248 -58.45 -13.43 -20.28
C ASP A 248 -57.11 -13.76 -20.98
N LEU A 249 -56.02 -13.14 -20.52
CA LEU A 249 -54.65 -13.36 -21.02
C LEU A 249 -53.95 -14.44 -20.20
N GLN A 250 -53.83 -15.65 -20.74
CA GLN A 250 -53.10 -16.74 -20.08
C GLN A 250 -51.60 -16.72 -20.43
N ILE A 251 -50.78 -16.27 -19.48
CA ILE A 251 -49.31 -16.25 -19.63
C ILE A 251 -48.71 -17.48 -18.94
N GLU A 252 -48.40 -18.50 -19.73
CA GLU A 252 -47.85 -19.77 -19.24
C GLU A 252 -46.39 -20.02 -19.62
N GLY A 253 -45.77 -21.02 -18.99
CA GLY A 253 -44.45 -21.52 -19.33
C GLY A 253 -43.36 -20.44 -19.36
N ILE A 254 -42.62 -20.38 -20.48
CA ILE A 254 -41.47 -19.48 -20.66
C ILE A 254 -41.88 -18.01 -20.68
N TRP A 255 -43.08 -17.68 -21.16
CA TRP A 255 -43.58 -16.31 -21.19
C TRP A 255 -43.79 -15.72 -19.80
N ARG A 256 -44.19 -16.55 -18.83
CA ARG A 256 -44.29 -16.14 -17.42
C ARG A 256 -42.92 -15.83 -16.83
N VAL A 257 -41.87 -16.54 -17.26
CA VAL A 257 -40.48 -16.28 -16.85
C VAL A 257 -39.97 -14.98 -17.47
N LEU A 258 -40.18 -14.78 -18.77
CA LEU A 258 -39.79 -13.54 -19.48
C LEU A 258 -40.49 -12.31 -18.90
N LEU A 259 -41.79 -12.43 -18.58
CA LEU A 259 -42.53 -11.37 -17.90
C LEU A 259 -41.93 -11.04 -16.53
N LYS A 260 -41.53 -12.05 -15.75
CA LYS A 260 -40.85 -11.82 -14.47
C LYS A 260 -39.55 -11.04 -14.61
N ILE A 261 -38.77 -11.35 -15.64
CA ILE A 261 -37.53 -10.62 -15.97
C ILE A 261 -37.85 -9.18 -16.38
N ALA A 262 -38.86 -8.98 -17.23
CA ALA A 262 -39.27 -7.65 -17.70
C ALA A 262 -39.76 -6.73 -16.56
N PHE A 263 -40.38 -7.29 -15.52
CA PHE A 263 -40.84 -6.53 -14.35
C PHE A 263 -39.76 -6.29 -13.28
N LEU A 264 -38.57 -6.90 -13.41
CA LEU A 264 -37.47 -6.73 -12.45
C LEU A 264 -37.08 -5.26 -12.22
N PRO A 265 -36.96 -4.40 -13.26
CA PRO A 265 -36.69 -2.97 -13.07
C PRO A 265 -37.75 -2.25 -12.24
N LEU A 266 -39.02 -2.58 -12.44
CA LEU A 266 -40.15 -2.00 -11.69
C LEU A 266 -40.08 -2.42 -10.22
N VAL A 267 -39.92 -3.72 -9.96
CA VAL A 267 -39.79 -4.26 -8.60
C VAL A 267 -38.61 -3.60 -7.88
N ALA A 268 -37.43 -3.58 -8.50
CA ALA A 268 -36.24 -2.96 -7.91
C ALA A 268 -36.45 -1.47 -7.61
N GLY A 269 -37.07 -0.73 -8.53
CA GLY A 269 -37.40 0.68 -8.35
C GLY A 269 -38.37 0.92 -7.18
N LEU A 270 -39.46 0.15 -7.10
CA LEU A 270 -40.44 0.23 -6.01
C LEU A 270 -39.81 -0.13 -4.66
N SER A 271 -39.01 -1.20 -4.60
CA SER A 271 -38.31 -1.63 -3.38
C SER A 271 -37.32 -0.59 -2.88
N TYR A 272 -36.63 0.11 -3.79
CA TYR A 272 -35.67 1.14 -3.42
C TYR A 272 -36.37 2.38 -2.85
N GLU A 273 -37.47 2.81 -3.47
CA GLU A 273 -38.24 3.96 -2.97
C GLU A 273 -38.89 3.64 -1.62
N LEU A 274 -39.40 2.41 -1.43
CA LEU A 274 -39.88 1.94 -0.13
C LEU A 274 -38.79 1.96 0.93
N LEU A 275 -37.60 1.42 0.64
CA LEU A 275 -36.45 1.45 1.55
C LEU A 275 -36.09 2.88 1.93
N LYS A 276 -35.96 3.77 0.94
CA LYS A 276 -35.58 5.16 1.16
C LYS A 276 -36.63 5.92 1.96
N GLY A 277 -37.92 5.64 1.75
CA GLY A 277 -39.02 6.20 2.52
C GLY A 277 -38.97 5.75 3.98
N LEU A 278 -38.92 4.44 4.21
CA LEU A 278 -38.89 3.84 5.55
C LEU A 278 -37.62 4.24 6.33
N ALA A 279 -36.49 4.39 5.66
CA ALA A 279 -35.23 4.82 6.28
C ALA A 279 -35.29 6.25 6.86
N LYS A 280 -36.21 7.10 6.39
CA LYS A 280 -36.38 8.48 6.88
C LYS A 280 -37.32 8.60 8.08
N THR A 281 -38.17 7.59 8.30
CA THR A 281 -39.23 7.62 9.32
C THR A 281 -38.89 6.73 10.50
N ASP A 282 -38.93 7.24 11.73
CA ASP A 282 -38.75 6.43 12.95
C ASP A 282 -40.06 6.16 13.70
N CYS A 283 -41.20 6.35 13.02
CA CYS A 283 -42.51 6.10 13.61
C CYS A 283 -42.75 4.59 13.83
N TRP A 284 -43.29 4.23 14.99
CA TRP A 284 -43.61 2.85 15.38
C TRP A 284 -44.58 2.16 14.41
N VAL A 285 -45.46 2.92 13.76
CA VAL A 285 -46.43 2.42 12.76
C VAL A 285 -45.73 1.73 11.59
N PHE A 286 -44.54 2.20 11.20
CA PHE A 286 -43.77 1.63 10.11
C PHE A 286 -42.80 0.51 10.56
N TYR A 287 -42.74 0.21 11.86
CA TYR A 287 -41.85 -0.81 12.40
C TYR A 287 -42.15 -2.23 11.89
N PRO A 288 -43.42 -2.69 11.79
CA PRO A 288 -43.74 -4.01 11.24
C PRO A 288 -43.22 -4.21 9.81
N LEU A 289 -43.20 -3.15 8.99
CA LEU A 289 -42.66 -3.19 7.64
C LEU A 289 -41.13 -3.33 7.62
N LYS A 290 -40.43 -2.78 8.63
CA LYS A 290 -38.96 -2.88 8.76
C LYS A 290 -38.51 -4.19 9.42
N ALA A 291 -39.33 -4.74 10.31
CA ALA A 291 -38.96 -5.85 11.19
C ALA A 291 -38.39 -7.07 10.45
N PRO A 292 -38.93 -7.53 9.31
CA PRO A 292 -38.35 -8.65 8.57
C PRO A 292 -36.90 -8.40 8.11
N GLY A 293 -36.62 -7.18 7.65
CA GLY A 293 -35.26 -6.78 7.25
C GLY A 293 -34.31 -6.67 8.44
N LEU A 294 -34.76 -6.12 9.56
CA LEU A 294 -33.97 -6.01 10.80
C LEU A 294 -33.67 -7.40 11.39
N LEU A 295 -34.59 -8.34 11.30
CA LEU A 295 -34.38 -9.73 11.72
C LEU A 295 -33.34 -10.40 10.84
N LEU A 296 -33.42 -10.22 9.52
CA LEU A 296 -32.44 -10.78 8.59
C LEU A 296 -31.04 -10.20 8.82
N GLN A 297 -30.94 -8.90 9.13
CA GLN A 297 -29.66 -8.28 9.53
C GLN A 297 -29.01 -9.00 10.71
N ARG A 298 -29.77 -9.56 11.65
CA ARG A 298 -29.18 -10.33 12.77
C ARG A 298 -28.46 -11.60 12.33
N ILE A 299 -28.78 -12.12 11.13
CA ILE A 299 -28.13 -13.28 10.52
C ILE A 299 -26.95 -12.82 9.65
N THR A 300 -27.18 -11.81 8.82
CA THR A 300 -26.23 -11.30 7.80
C THR A 300 -25.22 -10.30 8.34
N THR A 301 -25.32 -9.92 9.61
CA THR A 301 -24.29 -9.18 10.36
C THR A 301 -23.85 -10.07 11.51
N LYS A 302 -22.55 -10.29 11.65
CA LYS A 302 -21.95 -11.03 12.77
C LYS A 302 -21.05 -10.09 13.55
N GLU A 303 -20.70 -10.48 14.77
CA GLU A 303 -19.81 -9.67 15.61
C GLU A 303 -18.40 -9.62 14.99
N PRO A 304 -17.87 -8.43 14.67
CA PRO A 304 -16.51 -8.26 14.16
C PRO A 304 -15.47 -8.34 15.28
N ASP A 305 -14.25 -8.69 14.90
CA ASP A 305 -13.07 -8.45 15.73
C ASP A 305 -12.59 -6.98 15.61
N GLU A 306 -11.63 -6.58 16.44
CA GLU A 306 -11.10 -5.22 16.45
C GLU A 306 -10.38 -4.87 15.14
N GLY A 307 -9.66 -5.83 14.53
CA GLY A 307 -9.00 -5.64 13.26
C GLY A 307 -9.97 -5.36 12.10
N MET A 308 -11.17 -5.95 12.12
CA MET A 308 -12.23 -5.64 11.15
C MET A 308 -12.82 -4.25 11.37
N LEU A 309 -12.93 -3.80 12.62
CA LEU A 309 -13.39 -2.44 12.95
C LEU A 309 -12.37 -1.39 12.48
N GLU A 310 -11.07 -1.64 12.65
CA GLU A 310 -10.01 -0.78 12.11
C GLU A 310 -10.14 -0.61 10.59
N VAL A 311 -10.38 -1.70 9.86
CA VAL A 311 -10.56 -1.68 8.40
C VAL A 311 -11.79 -0.86 8.01
N ALA A 312 -12.93 -1.07 8.70
CA ALA A 312 -14.15 -0.31 8.44
C ALA A 312 -13.99 1.20 8.75
N ILE A 313 -13.31 1.53 9.86
CA ILE A 313 -12.99 2.91 10.25
C ILE A 313 -12.04 3.55 9.23
N ALA A 314 -11.03 2.84 8.75
CA ALA A 314 -10.09 3.34 7.74
C ALA A 314 -10.81 3.70 6.43
N ALA A 315 -11.71 2.83 5.94
CA ALA A 315 -12.54 3.13 4.78
C ALA A 315 -13.45 4.36 5.02
N PHE A 316 -14.06 4.45 6.20
CA PHE A 316 -14.96 5.55 6.56
C PHE A 316 -14.25 6.89 6.63
N ASN A 317 -13.11 6.94 7.34
CA ASN A 317 -12.28 8.14 7.47
C ASN A 317 -11.75 8.58 6.12
N LYS A 318 -11.35 7.66 5.24
CA LYS A 318 -10.88 8.04 3.89
C LYS A 318 -11.98 8.72 3.06
N VAL A 319 -13.21 8.20 3.13
CA VAL A 319 -14.36 8.85 2.48
C VAL A 319 -14.63 10.23 3.07
N MET A 320 -14.57 10.37 4.41
CA MET A 320 -14.77 11.67 5.06
C MET A 320 -13.71 12.70 4.63
N GLU A 321 -12.44 12.31 4.63
CA GLU A 321 -11.31 13.13 4.19
C GLU A 321 -11.52 13.60 2.75
N MET A 322 -11.85 12.68 1.85
CA MET A 322 -12.08 12.97 0.44
C MET A 322 -13.33 13.83 0.21
N ASP A 323 -14.45 13.55 0.88
CA ASP A 323 -15.66 14.37 0.74
C ASP A 323 -15.48 15.79 1.31
N ALA A 324 -14.60 15.95 2.31
CA ALA A 324 -14.27 17.25 2.89
C ALA A 324 -13.29 18.05 2.00
N ASP A 325 -12.33 17.38 1.37
CA ASP A 325 -11.29 18.00 0.56
C ASP A 325 -11.21 17.39 -0.86
N PRO A 326 -11.63 18.16 -1.89
CA PRO A 326 -11.51 17.76 -3.29
C PRO A 326 -10.07 17.57 -3.79
N SER A 327 -9.07 18.16 -3.11
CA SER A 327 -7.65 18.07 -3.50
C SER A 327 -7.02 16.71 -3.17
N VAL A 328 -7.61 15.95 -2.24
CA VAL A 328 -7.13 14.62 -1.86
C VAL A 328 -7.15 13.71 -3.10
N PRO A 329 -6.00 13.15 -3.50
CA PRO A 329 -5.91 12.35 -4.73
C PRO A 329 -6.60 11.00 -4.58
N GLU A 330 -7.00 10.43 -5.72
CA GLU A 330 -7.43 9.04 -5.79
C GLU A 330 -6.25 8.11 -5.49
N GLN A 331 -6.54 6.98 -4.84
CA GLN A 331 -5.55 5.97 -4.49
C GLN A 331 -5.95 4.63 -5.08
N LYS A 332 -5.01 3.90 -5.67
CA LYS A 332 -5.23 2.52 -6.10
C LYS A 332 -4.61 1.56 -5.09
N PHE A 333 -5.16 0.35 -5.02
CA PHE A 333 -4.50 -0.72 -4.28
C PHE A 333 -3.08 -0.95 -4.80
N VAL A 334 -2.14 -1.10 -3.87
CA VAL A 334 -0.86 -1.71 -4.17
C VAL A 334 -1.12 -3.22 -4.25
N VAL A 335 -0.94 -3.78 -5.43
CA VAL A 335 -1.15 -5.21 -5.71
C VAL A 335 0.17 -5.89 -5.97
N ALA A 336 0.18 -7.21 -5.83
CA ALA A 336 1.34 -8.00 -6.23
C ALA A 336 1.55 -7.85 -7.74
N MET A 337 2.81 -7.79 -8.15
CA MET A 337 3.22 -7.68 -9.56
C MET A 337 4.53 -8.40 -9.78
N ASN A 338 4.85 -8.74 -11.03
CA ASN A 338 6.12 -9.40 -11.33
C ASN A 338 7.29 -8.42 -11.18
N ARG A 339 8.49 -8.91 -10.88
CA ARG A 339 9.67 -8.03 -10.71
C ARG A 339 9.96 -7.21 -11.97
N SER A 340 9.78 -7.80 -13.15
CA SER A 340 9.84 -7.12 -14.46
C SER A 340 8.90 -5.91 -14.53
N GLN A 341 7.64 -6.08 -14.12
CA GLN A 341 6.64 -5.02 -14.08
C GLN A 341 7.00 -3.94 -13.04
N LEU A 342 7.47 -4.35 -11.86
CA LEU A 342 7.92 -3.42 -10.81
C LEU A 342 9.09 -2.56 -11.31
N PHE A 343 10.05 -3.16 -12.01
CA PHE A 343 11.16 -2.45 -12.61
C PHE A 343 10.68 -1.39 -13.61
N ASP A 344 9.74 -1.73 -14.50
CA ASP A 344 9.17 -0.79 -15.47
C ASP A 344 8.41 0.35 -14.79
N GLU A 345 7.66 0.08 -13.71
CA GLU A 345 6.99 1.11 -12.92
C GLU A 345 7.98 2.06 -12.23
N VAL A 346 9.01 1.51 -11.57
CA VAL A 346 10.08 2.29 -10.93
C VAL A 346 10.80 3.16 -11.96
N LYS A 347 11.19 2.58 -13.10
CA LYS A 347 11.84 3.30 -14.20
C LYS A 347 10.96 4.43 -14.72
N THR A 348 9.66 4.19 -14.86
CA THR A 348 8.71 5.23 -15.30
C THR A 348 8.63 6.40 -14.32
N VAL A 349 8.67 6.12 -13.01
CA VAL A 349 8.70 7.17 -11.97
C VAL A 349 9.99 7.99 -12.04
N LEU A 350 11.14 7.32 -12.19
CA LEU A 350 12.44 7.97 -12.27
C LEU A 350 12.57 8.87 -13.49
N ILE A 351 12.18 8.39 -14.68
CA ILE A 351 12.22 9.18 -15.92
C ILE A 351 11.35 10.42 -15.80
N ARG A 352 10.17 10.32 -15.17
CA ARG A 352 9.31 11.49 -14.90
C ARG A 352 9.94 12.49 -13.93
N GLY A 353 10.83 12.04 -13.05
CA GLY A 353 11.63 12.87 -12.16
C GLY A 353 12.91 13.44 -12.80
N GLY A 354 13.20 13.13 -14.07
CA GLY A 354 14.41 13.56 -14.76
C GLY A 354 15.64 12.69 -14.49
N VAL A 355 15.46 11.48 -13.93
CA VAL A 355 16.52 10.48 -13.76
C VAL A 355 16.44 9.50 -14.92
N GLU A 356 17.32 9.68 -15.92
CA GLU A 356 17.31 8.86 -17.15
C GLU A 356 18.06 7.53 -17.01
N GLU A 357 18.91 7.40 -15.99
CA GLU A 357 19.73 6.21 -15.77
C GLU A 357 18.89 4.99 -15.34
N THR A 358 19.05 3.89 -16.07
CA THR A 358 18.37 2.62 -15.74
C THR A 358 18.98 1.92 -14.53
N SER A 359 20.22 2.23 -14.18
CA SER A 359 20.95 1.60 -13.06
C SER A 359 20.25 1.86 -11.72
N ASP A 360 19.71 3.07 -11.52
CA ASP A 360 18.97 3.42 -10.30
C ASP A 360 17.69 2.60 -10.14
N ALA A 361 16.97 2.33 -11.23
CA ALA A 361 15.80 1.46 -11.18
C ALA A 361 16.18 0.03 -10.78
N GLU A 362 17.28 -0.50 -11.30
CA GLU A 362 17.78 -1.83 -10.95
C GLU A 362 18.17 -1.88 -9.47
N TRP A 363 18.91 -0.89 -8.99
CA TRP A 363 19.30 -0.80 -7.58
C TRP A 363 18.09 -0.67 -6.65
N ILE A 364 17.13 0.20 -6.96
CA ILE A 364 15.94 0.39 -6.13
C ILE A 364 15.17 -0.93 -5.98
N VAL A 365 14.98 -1.68 -7.07
CA VAL A 365 14.29 -2.97 -7.02
C VAL A 365 15.13 -4.01 -6.28
N ALA A 366 16.42 -4.13 -6.59
CA ALA A 366 17.34 -5.08 -5.95
C ALA A 366 17.40 -4.88 -4.43
N LEU A 367 17.63 -3.65 -3.97
CA LEU A 367 17.71 -3.28 -2.56
C LEU A 367 16.35 -3.36 -1.85
N SER A 368 15.26 -3.15 -2.58
CA SER A 368 13.91 -3.32 -2.02
C SER A 368 13.64 -4.78 -1.68
N LEU A 369 14.00 -5.69 -2.59
CA LEU A 369 13.74 -7.13 -2.50
C LEU A 369 14.83 -7.92 -1.77
N GLY A 370 16.04 -7.37 -1.62
CA GLY A 370 17.19 -8.11 -1.09
C GLY A 370 17.75 -9.15 -2.07
N VAL A 371 17.72 -8.84 -3.37
CA VAL A 371 18.19 -9.72 -4.45
C VAL A 371 19.34 -9.08 -5.20
N LYS A 372 20.07 -9.87 -6.00
CA LYS A 372 21.11 -9.34 -6.87
C LYS A 372 20.51 -8.57 -8.05
N ARG A 373 21.29 -7.64 -8.63
CA ARG A 373 20.83 -6.77 -9.73
C ARG A 373 20.43 -7.56 -10.99
N ASP A 374 21.12 -8.64 -11.30
CA ASP A 374 20.83 -9.51 -12.44
C ASP A 374 19.50 -10.28 -12.29
N GLU A 375 18.99 -10.42 -11.07
CA GLU A 375 17.70 -11.08 -10.80
C GLU A 375 16.48 -10.15 -10.91
N VAL A 376 16.69 -8.83 -11.07
CA VAL A 376 15.63 -7.81 -11.09
C VAL A 376 14.63 -8.03 -12.22
N ARG A 377 15.08 -8.53 -13.38
CA ARG A 377 14.25 -8.71 -14.58
C ARG A 377 13.54 -10.07 -14.67
N SER A 378 13.61 -10.88 -13.60
CA SER A 378 12.91 -12.16 -13.54
C SER A 378 11.39 -12.00 -13.42
N ASP A 379 10.63 -13.03 -13.78
CA ASP A 379 9.16 -13.00 -13.73
C ASP A 379 8.59 -13.50 -12.38
N GLN A 380 9.36 -13.33 -11.30
CA GLN A 380 8.91 -13.72 -9.97
C GLN A 380 7.94 -12.69 -9.39
N LEU A 381 6.92 -13.16 -8.68
CA LEU A 381 5.92 -12.31 -8.05
C LEU A 381 6.52 -11.56 -6.85
N VAL A 382 6.21 -10.26 -6.75
CA VAL A 382 6.60 -9.38 -5.65
C VAL A 382 5.38 -9.06 -4.81
N THR A 383 5.49 -9.20 -3.49
CA THR A 383 4.39 -8.86 -2.58
C THR A 383 4.17 -7.34 -2.51
N PRO A 384 2.93 -6.88 -2.23
CA PRO A 384 2.61 -5.46 -2.13
C PRO A 384 3.53 -4.66 -1.19
N LYS A 385 3.99 -5.28 -0.10
CA LYS A 385 4.95 -4.69 0.84
C LYS A 385 6.24 -4.22 0.17
N TYR A 386 6.81 -5.05 -0.71
CA TYR A 386 8.06 -4.72 -1.40
C TYR A 386 7.84 -3.79 -2.59
N VAL A 387 6.70 -3.91 -3.28
CA VAL A 387 6.27 -2.93 -4.30
C VAL A 387 6.23 -1.54 -3.69
N GLU A 388 5.60 -1.39 -2.52
CA GLU A 388 5.50 -0.09 -1.84
C GLU A 388 6.87 0.45 -1.42
N LYS A 389 7.75 -0.41 -0.88
CA LYS A 389 9.13 -0.03 -0.54
C LYS A 389 9.88 0.51 -1.77
N ALA A 390 9.83 -0.20 -2.90
CA ALA A 390 10.48 0.21 -4.14
C ALA A 390 9.89 1.51 -4.69
N MET A 391 8.57 1.64 -4.72
CA MET A 391 7.90 2.83 -5.22
C MET A 391 8.12 4.06 -4.31
N ARG A 392 8.29 3.87 -3.00
CA ARG A 392 8.70 4.95 -2.08
C ARG A 392 10.11 5.45 -2.42
N LEU A 393 11.08 4.54 -2.53
CA LEU A 393 12.45 4.89 -2.90
C LEU A 393 12.52 5.57 -4.26
N ALA A 394 11.75 5.08 -5.25
CA ALA A 394 11.66 5.68 -6.57
C ALA A 394 11.12 7.12 -6.53
N LYS A 395 10.10 7.38 -5.70
CA LYS A 395 9.55 8.73 -5.51
C LYS A 395 10.53 9.67 -4.83
N GLU A 396 11.25 9.20 -3.81
CA GLU A 396 12.30 10.00 -3.16
C GLU A 396 13.43 10.32 -4.15
N ARG A 397 13.92 9.30 -4.87
CA ARG A 397 14.97 9.47 -5.89
C ARG A 397 14.54 10.41 -7.02
N ALA A 398 13.28 10.34 -7.46
CA ALA A 398 12.73 11.23 -8.47
C ALA A 398 12.71 12.72 -8.08
N THR A 399 12.93 13.07 -6.81
CA THR A 399 13.10 14.48 -6.39
C THR A 399 14.48 15.05 -6.75
N GLY A 400 15.42 14.19 -7.14
CA GLY A 400 16.84 14.51 -7.31
C GLY A 400 17.71 14.10 -6.11
N ARG A 401 17.12 13.60 -5.02
CA ARG A 401 17.85 13.10 -3.85
C ARG A 401 18.78 11.95 -4.28
N PRO A 402 20.04 11.88 -3.82
CA PRO A 402 20.95 10.77 -4.12
C PRO A 402 20.35 9.43 -3.74
N LEU A 403 20.57 8.40 -4.59
CA LEU A 403 20.06 7.04 -4.36
C LEU A 403 20.43 6.52 -2.97
N TRP A 404 21.68 6.69 -2.55
CA TRP A 404 22.19 6.16 -1.29
C TRP A 404 21.62 6.88 -0.07
N TYR A 405 21.20 8.15 -0.18
CA TYR A 405 20.44 8.83 0.87
C TYR A 405 18.99 8.34 0.94
N CYS A 406 18.35 8.03 -0.20
CA CYS A 406 17.03 7.41 -0.22
C CYS A 406 17.06 6.02 0.46
N VAL A 407 18.11 5.24 0.22
CA VAL A 407 18.33 3.91 0.82
C VAL A 407 18.77 4.03 2.29
N GLY A 408 19.55 5.05 2.61
CA GLY A 408 20.12 5.36 3.93
C GLY A 408 21.44 4.65 4.25
N ASN A 409 21.99 3.84 3.33
CA ASN A 409 23.29 3.18 3.48
C ASN A 409 23.99 3.08 2.13
N ALA A 410 25.31 3.17 2.14
CA ALA A 410 26.21 2.81 1.06
C ALA A 410 27.07 1.60 1.48
N ASP A 411 27.53 0.80 0.53
CA ASP A 411 28.57 -0.20 0.77
C ASP A 411 29.93 0.49 0.64
N PHE A 412 30.84 0.23 1.58
CA PHE A 412 32.23 0.65 1.49
C PHE A 412 33.12 -0.48 2.01
N TYR A 413 33.96 -1.03 1.13
CA TYR A 413 34.86 -2.15 1.44
C TYR A 413 34.12 -3.42 1.92
N GLY A 414 32.87 -3.62 1.49
CA GLY A 414 31.98 -4.69 1.95
C GLY A 414 31.30 -4.44 3.29
N TYR A 415 31.43 -3.22 3.84
CA TYR A 415 30.82 -2.80 5.10
C TYR A 415 29.65 -1.83 4.85
N PRO A 416 28.48 -2.05 5.48
CA PRO A 416 27.38 -1.10 5.39
C PRO A 416 27.70 0.18 6.18
N ILE A 417 27.76 1.30 5.47
CA ILE A 417 27.97 2.64 6.02
C ILE A 417 26.69 3.44 5.87
N LYS A 418 26.07 3.85 6.98
CA LYS A 418 24.92 4.76 6.97
C LYS A 418 25.34 6.10 6.41
N VAL A 419 24.52 6.63 5.50
CA VAL A 419 24.73 7.93 4.84
C VAL A 419 23.42 8.69 4.80
N ASP A 420 23.52 10.00 5.04
CA ASP A 420 22.46 10.99 4.87
C ASP A 420 23.10 12.36 4.63
N GLU A 421 22.28 13.41 4.58
CA GLU A 421 22.67 14.79 4.20
C GLU A 421 23.78 15.40 5.07
N ARG A 422 24.19 14.74 6.16
CA ARG A 422 25.28 15.17 7.04
C ARG A 422 26.68 14.85 6.50
N VAL A 423 26.81 13.93 5.54
CA VAL A 423 28.12 13.40 5.10
C VAL A 423 28.19 13.17 3.60
N LEU A 424 29.39 13.29 3.03
CA LEU A 424 29.69 12.80 1.69
C LEU A 424 29.38 11.30 1.57
N ILE A 425 28.73 10.87 0.49
CA ILE A 425 28.57 9.44 0.21
C ILE A 425 29.96 8.87 -0.18
N PRO A 426 30.46 7.82 0.50
CA PRO A 426 31.76 7.22 0.17
C PRO A 426 31.85 6.84 -1.31
N ARG A 427 33.00 7.12 -1.92
CA ARG A 427 33.25 6.90 -3.34
C ARG A 427 34.10 5.65 -3.56
N PRO A 428 33.94 4.93 -4.69
CA PRO A 428 34.78 3.78 -5.03
C PRO A 428 36.28 4.11 -5.05
N GLU A 429 36.65 5.30 -5.52
CA GLU A 429 38.04 5.76 -5.57
C GLU A 429 38.67 5.85 -4.17
N THR A 430 37.87 6.19 -3.15
CA THR A 430 38.31 6.24 -1.76
C THR A 430 38.60 4.83 -1.19
N GLU A 431 38.01 3.76 -1.74
CA GLU A 431 38.40 2.39 -1.38
C GLU A 431 39.82 2.07 -1.85
N GLU A 432 40.25 2.60 -2.99
CA GLU A 432 41.61 2.42 -3.50
C GLU A 432 42.64 3.13 -2.61
N LEU A 433 42.30 4.29 -2.05
CA LEU A 433 43.11 4.98 -1.06
C LEU A 433 43.34 4.10 0.17
N VAL A 434 42.27 3.48 0.69
CA VAL A 434 42.36 2.54 1.83
C VAL A 434 43.19 1.32 1.44
N GLU A 435 42.95 0.71 0.28
CA GLU A 435 43.70 -0.46 -0.18
C GLU A 435 45.21 -0.19 -0.27
N ARG A 436 45.61 1.01 -0.70
CA ARG A 436 47.02 1.41 -0.71
C ARG A 436 47.59 1.57 0.69
N ALA A 437 46.86 2.26 1.57
CA ALA A 437 47.28 2.46 2.96
C ALA A 437 47.48 1.14 3.71
N LEU A 438 46.62 0.15 3.47
CA LEU A 438 46.68 -1.16 4.10
C LEU A 438 47.96 -1.97 3.79
N LYS A 439 48.77 -1.56 2.79
CA LYS A 439 50.06 -2.20 2.49
C LYS A 439 51.15 -1.84 3.50
N GLU A 440 50.96 -0.74 4.23
CA GLU A 440 51.96 -0.15 5.12
C GLU A 440 51.43 0.06 6.55
N ILE A 441 50.15 -0.20 6.79
CA ILE A 441 49.52 -0.15 8.11
C ILE A 441 49.42 -1.58 8.67
N ASP A 442 49.91 -1.76 9.87
CA ASP A 442 49.74 -2.98 10.67
C ASP A 442 48.90 -2.72 11.93
N LYS A 443 48.79 -3.74 12.79
CA LYS A 443 47.99 -3.66 14.03
C LYS A 443 48.57 -2.70 15.07
N GLU A 444 49.88 -2.47 15.06
CA GLU A 444 50.54 -1.61 16.04
C GLU A 444 50.56 -0.13 15.59
N SER A 445 50.24 0.10 14.32
CA SER A 445 50.16 1.42 13.71
C SER A 445 49.08 2.29 14.36
N ARG A 446 49.40 3.58 14.57
CA ARG A 446 48.46 4.63 14.94
C ARG A 446 48.05 5.36 13.67
N VAL A 447 46.76 5.31 13.35
CA VAL A 447 46.22 5.85 12.10
C VAL A 447 45.25 6.98 12.40
N LEU A 448 45.37 8.08 11.67
CA LEU A 448 44.39 9.17 11.66
C LEU A 448 43.61 9.16 10.35
N ASP A 449 42.28 9.12 10.43
CA ASP A 449 41.37 9.47 9.34
C ASP A 449 40.95 10.95 9.50
N LEU A 450 41.52 11.82 8.66
CA LEU A 450 41.32 13.26 8.69
C LEU A 450 40.23 13.66 7.68
N CYS A 451 39.25 14.44 8.13
CA CYS A 451 37.99 14.71 7.39
C CYS A 451 37.15 13.43 7.20
N THR A 452 36.92 12.70 8.29
CA THR A 452 36.38 11.32 8.27
C THR A 452 34.95 11.20 7.70
N GLY A 453 34.16 12.27 7.72
CA GLY A 453 32.80 12.28 7.22
C GLY A 453 31.93 11.17 7.83
N SER A 454 31.58 10.16 7.04
CA SER A 454 30.77 9.02 7.48
C SER A 454 31.54 7.99 8.32
N GLY A 455 32.85 8.14 8.51
CA GLY A 455 33.70 7.16 9.16
C GLY A 455 34.16 6.01 8.27
N ALA A 456 33.98 6.11 6.95
CA ALA A 456 34.17 5.00 6.02
C ALA A 456 35.63 4.49 6.02
N ILE A 457 36.60 5.40 5.89
CA ILE A 457 38.04 5.09 5.91
C ILE A 457 38.41 4.51 7.28
N ALA A 458 38.08 5.20 8.38
CA ALA A 458 38.41 4.75 9.74
C ALA A 458 37.86 3.35 10.06
N VAL A 459 36.60 3.07 9.72
CA VAL A 459 35.95 1.77 9.94
C VAL A 459 36.65 0.68 9.11
N ALA A 460 36.92 0.95 7.83
CA ALA A 460 37.57 -0.03 6.96
C ALA A 460 38.99 -0.37 7.43
N VAL A 461 39.79 0.65 7.80
CA VAL A 461 41.15 0.45 8.32
C VAL A 461 41.13 -0.39 9.59
N PHE A 462 40.32 -0.01 10.59
CA PHE A 462 40.24 -0.76 11.85
C PHE A 462 39.86 -2.23 11.62
N LEU A 463 38.84 -2.50 10.81
CA LEU A 463 38.36 -3.87 10.58
C LEU A 463 39.35 -4.74 9.80
N LYS A 464 40.25 -4.13 9.03
CA LYS A 464 41.25 -4.86 8.23
C LYS A 464 42.55 -5.09 8.97
N THR A 465 42.96 -4.18 9.86
CA THR A 465 44.29 -4.25 10.50
C THR A 465 44.21 -4.46 12.01
N GLY A 466 43.13 -4.03 12.67
CA GLY A 466 43.07 -3.91 14.12
C GLY A 466 43.96 -2.80 14.70
N ALA A 467 44.39 -1.85 13.86
CA ALA A 467 45.20 -0.69 14.23
C ALA A 467 44.50 0.21 15.25
N GLN A 468 45.29 1.09 15.90
CA GLN A 468 44.75 2.17 16.72
C GLN A 468 44.28 3.30 15.79
N VAL A 469 42.97 3.42 15.61
CA VAL A 469 42.39 4.40 14.66
C VAL A 469 41.75 5.57 15.39
N ALA A 470 42.21 6.77 15.09
CA ALA A 470 41.52 8.02 15.39
C ALA A 470 40.89 8.59 14.11
N ALA A 471 39.76 9.26 14.24
CA ALA A 471 39.02 9.87 13.15
C ALA A 471 38.58 11.28 13.55
N SER A 472 38.77 12.24 12.66
CA SER A 472 38.48 13.65 12.95
C SER A 472 37.68 14.31 11.84
N ASP A 473 36.77 15.20 12.25
CA ASP A 473 35.97 16.02 11.35
C ASP A 473 35.65 17.34 12.05
N VAL A 474 35.46 18.40 11.26
CA VAL A 474 35.00 19.69 11.75
C VAL A 474 33.49 19.66 12.05
N SER A 475 32.75 18.74 11.44
CA SER A 475 31.31 18.59 11.60
C SER A 475 30.97 17.61 12.73
N ALA A 476 30.45 18.14 13.85
CA ALA A 476 29.87 17.34 14.93
C ALA A 476 28.77 16.37 14.44
N ASP A 477 27.98 16.81 13.44
CA ASP A 477 26.91 16.01 12.84
C ASP A 477 27.45 14.81 12.03
N ALA A 478 28.56 15.01 11.31
CA ALA A 478 29.28 13.95 10.61
C ALA A 478 29.84 12.93 11.62
N LEU A 479 30.52 13.40 12.67
CA LEU A 479 31.04 12.54 13.73
C LEU A 479 29.95 11.75 14.45
N ALA A 480 28.77 12.33 14.67
CA ALA A 480 27.63 11.62 15.25
C ALA A 480 27.16 10.46 14.35
N LEU A 481 27.23 10.60 13.03
CA LEU A 481 26.96 9.51 12.09
C LEU A 481 28.11 8.50 12.01
N ALA A 482 29.36 8.96 11.98
CA ALA A 482 30.54 8.11 11.98
C ALA A 482 30.61 7.20 13.21
N ARG A 483 30.30 7.72 14.40
CA ARG A 483 30.16 6.92 15.63
C ARG A 483 29.10 5.83 15.50
N LYS A 484 27.96 6.12 14.85
CA LYS A 484 26.91 5.12 14.60
C LYS A 484 27.38 4.04 13.62
N ASN A 485 28.18 4.40 12.62
CA ASN A 485 28.75 3.46 11.66
C ASN A 485 29.81 2.55 12.29
N ALA A 486 30.71 3.13 13.09
CA ALA A 486 31.69 2.35 13.86
C ALA A 486 31.00 1.38 14.82
N ALA A 487 30.01 1.84 15.59
CA ALA A 487 29.24 0.98 16.48
C ALA A 487 28.49 -0.14 15.73
N ALA A 488 27.86 0.17 14.59
CA ALA A 488 27.13 -0.82 13.79
C ALA A 488 28.05 -1.90 13.20
N ASN A 489 29.28 -1.53 12.84
CA ASN A 489 30.28 -2.44 12.29
C ASN A 489 31.23 -3.03 13.34
N ARG A 490 31.05 -2.70 14.63
CA ARG A 490 31.91 -3.12 15.75
C ARG A 490 33.37 -2.69 15.57
N ALA A 491 33.57 -1.51 14.99
CA ALA A 491 34.89 -0.89 14.88
C ALA A 491 35.16 -0.01 16.11
N GLU A 492 36.35 -0.15 16.71
CA GLU A 492 36.79 0.68 17.83
C GLU A 492 37.63 1.84 17.27
N VAL A 493 37.01 3.02 17.21
CA VAL A 493 37.58 4.23 16.63
C VAL A 493 37.41 5.39 17.61
N GLU A 494 38.49 6.12 17.88
CA GLU A 494 38.44 7.37 18.62
C GLU A 494 37.98 8.50 17.69
N PHE A 495 36.93 9.23 18.06
CA PHE A 495 36.39 10.32 17.23
C PHE A 495 36.59 11.67 17.90
N ILE A 496 37.17 12.62 17.16
CA ILE A 496 37.62 13.93 17.65
C ILE A 496 37.04 15.03 16.76
N GLU A 497 36.32 15.98 17.36
CA GLU A 497 35.87 17.18 16.64
C GLU A 497 37.05 18.15 16.50
N SER A 498 37.46 18.45 15.27
CA SER A 498 38.67 19.22 14.98
C SER A 498 38.56 19.86 13.59
N ASP A 499 38.89 21.15 13.47
CA ASP A 499 39.21 21.74 12.17
C ASP A 499 40.65 21.35 11.81
N LEU A 500 40.76 20.35 10.92
CA LEU A 500 42.02 19.70 10.59
C LEU A 500 42.76 19.26 11.88
N PHE A 501 43.88 19.90 12.21
CA PHE A 501 44.75 19.52 13.33
C PHE A 501 44.53 20.33 14.62
N GLU A 502 43.57 21.26 14.67
CA GLU A 502 43.36 22.19 15.79
C GLU A 502 43.04 21.54 17.15
N ASN A 503 42.56 20.30 17.21
CA ASN A 503 42.36 19.57 18.48
C ASN A 503 43.18 18.27 18.55
N LEU A 504 44.27 18.19 17.78
CA LEU A 504 45.14 17.02 17.69
C LEU A 504 46.56 17.28 18.22
N GLN A 505 46.80 18.39 18.92
CA GLN A 505 48.15 18.76 19.39
C GLN A 505 48.78 17.68 20.25
N GLY A 506 50.08 17.45 20.01
CA GLY A 506 50.86 16.44 20.71
C GLY A 506 50.56 14.99 20.33
N ARG A 507 49.61 14.75 19.42
CA ARG A 507 49.35 13.41 18.86
C ARG A 507 50.21 13.20 17.61
N VAL A 508 50.82 12.01 17.54
CA VAL A 508 51.68 11.58 16.44
C VAL A 508 51.16 10.25 15.90
N PHE A 509 51.05 10.15 14.59
CA PHE A 509 50.48 9.03 13.86
C PHE A 509 51.51 8.43 12.90
N ASP A 510 51.42 7.13 12.70
CA ASP A 510 52.27 6.39 11.77
C ASP A 510 51.69 6.50 10.34
N ALA A 511 50.36 6.68 10.22
CA ALA A 511 49.69 6.99 8.96
C ALA A 511 48.58 8.05 9.15
N ILE A 512 48.48 9.00 8.22
CA ILE A 512 47.35 9.94 8.10
C ILE A 512 46.67 9.72 6.75
N LEU A 513 45.39 9.37 6.76
CA LEU A 513 44.57 9.17 5.57
C LEU A 513 43.54 10.29 5.48
N THR A 514 43.28 10.79 4.27
CA THR A 514 42.30 11.87 4.12
C THR A 514 41.66 11.91 2.74
N ASN A 515 40.36 12.18 2.70
CA ASN A 515 39.66 12.64 1.50
C ASN A 515 39.08 14.04 1.81
N PRO A 516 39.90 15.11 1.74
CA PRO A 516 39.47 16.44 2.10
C PRO A 516 38.64 17.08 0.98
N PRO A 517 37.87 18.15 1.26
CA PRO A 517 37.19 18.92 0.23
C PRO A 517 38.17 19.48 -0.80
N TYR A 518 37.93 19.18 -2.09
CA TYR A 518 38.86 19.50 -3.19
C TYR A 518 38.22 20.17 -4.40
N ILE A 519 36.90 20.35 -4.41
CA ILE A 519 36.20 20.94 -5.55
C ILE A 519 36.34 22.45 -5.50
N ARG A 520 36.67 23.07 -6.63
CA ARG A 520 36.73 24.53 -6.75
C ARG A 520 35.35 25.13 -6.46
N SER A 521 35.28 26.20 -5.66
CA SER A 521 34.00 26.82 -5.28
C SER A 521 33.15 27.23 -6.49
N GLY A 522 33.80 27.60 -7.60
CA GLY A 522 33.15 27.96 -8.87
C GLY A 522 32.59 26.79 -9.67
N ASP A 523 33.10 25.57 -9.45
CA ASP A 523 32.69 24.36 -10.18
C ASP A 523 31.48 23.67 -9.53
N ILE A 524 31.24 23.90 -8.23
CA ILE A 524 30.14 23.28 -7.46
C ILE A 524 28.76 23.45 -8.13
N PRO A 525 28.35 24.63 -8.63
CA PRO A 525 27.07 24.78 -9.30
C PRO A 525 26.92 23.95 -10.57
N GLY A 526 28.04 23.55 -11.20
CA GLY A 526 28.07 22.73 -12.42
C GLY A 526 28.06 21.22 -12.16
N LEU A 527 28.19 20.77 -10.91
CA LEU A 527 28.10 19.35 -10.57
C LEU A 527 26.69 18.80 -10.81
N GLN A 528 26.61 17.48 -10.91
CA GLN A 528 25.32 16.78 -10.93
C GLN A 528 24.45 17.26 -9.76
N ARG A 529 23.16 17.49 -10.04
CA ARG A 529 22.20 18.07 -9.07
C ARG A 529 22.18 17.32 -7.74
N GLU A 530 22.30 16.01 -7.78
CA GLU A 530 22.31 15.18 -6.57
C GLU A 530 23.51 15.46 -5.66
N VAL A 531 24.65 15.86 -6.23
CA VAL A 531 25.84 16.26 -5.47
C VAL A 531 25.70 17.71 -5.01
N SER A 532 25.47 18.64 -5.94
CA SER A 532 25.47 20.09 -5.64
C SER A 532 24.33 20.55 -4.74
N ALA A 533 23.17 19.87 -4.78
CA ALA A 533 21.99 20.29 -4.02
C ALA A 533 21.76 19.52 -2.71
N PHE A 534 22.37 18.34 -2.52
CA PHE A 534 22.07 17.48 -1.35
C PHE A 534 23.28 17.11 -0.51
N GLU A 535 24.47 16.98 -1.08
CA GLU A 535 25.65 16.69 -0.27
C GLU A 535 26.15 17.95 0.44
N PRO A 536 26.72 17.82 1.66
CA PRO A 536 27.11 18.98 2.44
C PRO A 536 28.21 19.75 1.73
N ARG A 537 27.98 21.05 1.48
CA ARG A 537 28.97 21.93 0.83
C ARG A 537 30.34 21.89 1.53
N LEU A 538 30.33 21.75 2.86
CA LEU A 538 31.54 21.63 3.68
C LEU A 538 32.42 20.44 3.29
N ALA A 539 31.85 19.34 2.78
CA ALA A 539 32.59 18.18 2.32
C ALA A 539 33.07 18.29 0.85
N LEU A 540 32.60 19.30 0.12
CA LEU A 540 32.88 19.47 -1.31
C LEU A 540 33.85 20.64 -1.56
N ASP A 541 33.61 21.78 -0.92
CA ASP A 541 34.24 23.07 -1.25
C ASP A 541 35.68 23.17 -0.74
N GLY A 542 36.64 22.99 -1.65
CA GLY A 542 38.07 23.13 -1.39
C GLY A 542 38.60 24.56 -1.57
N GLY A 543 37.72 25.57 -1.70
CA GLY A 543 38.07 26.97 -1.93
C GLY A 543 38.21 27.35 -3.41
N GLU A 544 38.74 28.54 -3.69
CA GLU A 544 38.74 29.16 -5.03
C GLU A 544 39.39 28.26 -6.11
N ASP A 545 40.50 27.61 -5.77
CA ASP A 545 41.22 26.70 -6.66
C ASP A 545 41.12 25.22 -6.26
N GLY A 546 40.33 24.92 -5.22
CA GLY A 546 40.15 23.58 -4.66
C GLY A 546 41.33 23.11 -3.81
N LEU A 547 42.33 23.97 -3.54
CA LEU A 547 43.55 23.58 -2.82
C LEU A 547 43.64 24.09 -1.37
N ALA A 548 42.61 24.76 -0.85
CA ALA A 548 42.68 25.41 0.46
C ALA A 548 42.94 24.43 1.62
N CYS A 549 42.26 23.28 1.63
CA CYS A 549 42.47 22.24 2.64
C CYS A 549 43.88 21.65 2.55
N TYR A 550 44.39 21.35 1.34
CA TYR A 550 45.73 20.79 1.17
C TYR A 550 46.83 21.73 1.67
N ARG A 551 46.70 23.05 1.46
CA ARG A 551 47.66 24.04 1.99
C ARG A 551 47.76 23.97 3.51
N ARG A 552 46.61 23.99 4.19
CA ARG A 552 46.55 23.90 5.66
C ARG A 552 47.07 22.55 6.16
N ILE A 553 46.76 21.46 5.45
CA ILE A 553 47.30 20.13 5.78
C ILE A 553 48.83 20.11 5.63
N ALA A 554 49.36 20.67 4.55
CA ALA A 554 50.80 20.72 4.30
C ALA A 554 51.57 21.49 5.38
N GLU A 555 50.97 22.55 5.94
CA GLU A 555 51.57 23.37 6.99
C GLU A 555 51.77 22.60 8.31
N THR A 556 50.85 21.71 8.69
CA THR A 556 50.84 21.12 10.05
C THR A 556 51.02 19.60 10.08
N ALA A 557 50.71 18.87 9.00
CA ALA A 557 50.74 17.40 9.02
C ALA A 557 52.12 16.82 9.37
N GLY A 558 53.20 17.52 9.01
CA GLY A 558 54.56 17.12 9.36
C GLY A 558 54.79 17.01 10.88
N GLU A 559 54.15 17.83 11.71
CA GLU A 559 54.27 17.78 13.17
C GLU A 559 53.54 16.56 13.78
N HIS A 560 52.53 16.06 13.06
CA HIS A 560 51.68 14.95 13.48
C HIS A 560 52.07 13.59 12.89
N LEU A 561 53.09 13.55 12.02
CA LEU A 561 53.62 12.30 11.47
C LEU A 561 54.83 11.80 12.28
N ALA A 562 54.86 10.50 12.56
CA ALA A 562 56.06 9.84 13.09
C ALA A 562 57.21 9.91 12.06
N PRO A 563 58.48 9.87 12.48
CA PRO A 563 59.60 9.70 11.55
C PRO A 563 59.39 8.44 10.69
N GLY A 564 59.44 8.58 9.36
CA GLY A 564 59.13 7.50 8.41
C GLY A 564 57.64 7.16 8.26
N GLY A 565 56.75 7.83 8.99
CA GLY A 565 55.30 7.74 8.79
C GLY A 565 54.85 8.45 7.51
N PHE A 566 53.63 8.18 7.06
CA PHE A 566 53.13 8.72 5.79
C PHE A 566 51.76 9.37 5.87
N LEU A 567 51.52 10.35 5.00
CA LEU A 567 50.20 10.89 4.71
C LEU A 567 49.78 10.45 3.30
N LEU A 568 48.53 10.02 3.14
CA LEU A 568 47.92 9.66 1.86
C LEU A 568 46.59 10.39 1.69
N ALA A 569 46.51 11.22 0.66
CA ALA A 569 45.34 12.05 0.39
C ALA A 569 44.71 11.74 -0.98
N GLU A 570 43.38 11.72 -1.05
CA GLU A 570 42.64 11.81 -2.31
C GLU A 570 42.66 13.26 -2.82
N CYS A 571 42.64 13.45 -4.14
CA CYS A 571 42.59 14.77 -4.78
C CYS A 571 41.76 14.81 -6.06
N GLY A 572 41.47 16.03 -6.53
CA GLY A 572 40.81 16.26 -7.82
C GLY A 572 41.62 15.72 -9.00
N TYR A 573 40.93 15.43 -10.11
CA TYR A 573 41.50 14.76 -11.28
C TYR A 573 42.69 15.50 -11.94
N ASP A 574 42.80 16.82 -11.73
CA ASP A 574 43.83 17.70 -12.28
C ASP A 574 44.71 18.36 -11.19
N GLN A 575 44.61 17.91 -9.94
CA GLN A 575 45.26 18.56 -8.79
C GLN A 575 46.49 17.82 -8.26
N ALA A 576 46.75 16.59 -8.72
CA ALA A 576 47.75 15.72 -8.10
C ALA A 576 49.18 16.30 -8.07
N ASP A 577 49.61 16.99 -9.12
CA ASP A 577 50.93 17.63 -9.17
C ASP A 577 51.04 18.79 -8.16
N ALA A 578 50.01 19.64 -8.08
CA ALA A 578 49.98 20.76 -7.14
C ALA A 578 49.92 20.27 -5.67
N VAL A 579 49.15 19.21 -5.40
CA VAL A 579 49.10 18.60 -4.06
C VAL A 579 50.44 17.96 -3.71
N ALA A 580 51.10 17.28 -4.65
CA ALA A 580 52.45 16.75 -4.43
C ALA A 580 53.47 17.86 -4.16
N GLU A 581 53.41 18.98 -4.89
CA GLU A 581 54.28 20.12 -4.63
C GLU A 581 54.07 20.69 -3.21
N LEU A 582 52.82 20.86 -2.78
CA LEU A 582 52.50 21.31 -1.41
C LEU A 582 53.06 20.36 -0.35
N PHE A 583 52.91 19.04 -0.54
CA PHE A 583 53.38 18.06 0.42
C PHE A 583 54.88 17.81 0.40
N SER A 584 55.60 18.26 -0.63
CA SER A 584 57.06 18.10 -0.72
C SER A 584 57.85 18.73 0.44
N ALA A 585 57.24 19.69 1.16
CA ALA A 585 57.79 20.28 2.37
C ALA A 585 57.84 19.31 3.57
N ILE A 586 57.03 18.25 3.55
CA ILE A 586 56.97 17.23 4.62
C ILE A 586 58.00 16.11 4.37
N GLY A 587 58.27 15.79 3.10
CA GLY A 587 59.22 14.76 2.71
C GLY A 587 58.97 14.24 1.29
N ARG A 588 59.34 12.99 1.02
CA ARG A 588 59.26 12.40 -0.33
C ARG A 588 57.81 12.11 -0.75
N THR A 589 57.42 12.67 -1.90
CA THR A 589 56.07 12.51 -2.46
C THR A 589 55.99 11.48 -3.57
N GLU A 590 54.87 10.76 -3.62
CA GLU A 590 54.52 9.79 -4.66
C GLU A 590 53.08 10.04 -5.13
N VAL A 591 52.83 9.96 -6.44
CA VAL A 591 51.49 10.15 -7.01
C VAL A 591 51.03 8.85 -7.64
N PHE A 592 49.79 8.47 -7.34
CA PHE A 592 49.17 7.24 -7.83
C PHE A 592 47.91 7.53 -8.62
N SER A 593 47.72 6.74 -9.68
CA SER A 593 46.47 6.70 -10.43
C SER A 593 45.47 5.74 -9.79
N ASP A 594 44.18 6.06 -9.97
CA ASP A 594 43.07 5.15 -9.73
C ASP A 594 42.99 4.06 -10.83
N LEU A 595 42.03 3.13 -10.70
CA LEU A 595 41.78 2.08 -11.70
C LEU A 595 41.34 2.64 -13.07
N SER A 596 40.86 3.88 -13.13
CA SER A 596 40.52 4.59 -14.36
C SER A 596 41.72 5.32 -14.99
N GLY A 597 42.89 5.24 -14.37
CA GLY A 597 44.12 5.90 -14.82
C GLY A 597 44.25 7.37 -14.42
N ILE A 598 43.29 7.94 -13.68
CA ILE A 598 43.30 9.33 -13.22
C ILE A 598 44.20 9.44 -11.99
N ARG A 599 45.11 10.41 -11.98
CA ARG A 599 45.99 10.68 -10.84
C ARG A 599 45.16 11.25 -9.68
N ARG A 600 44.77 10.39 -8.74
CA ARG A 600 43.79 10.70 -7.67
C ARG A 600 44.37 10.66 -6.27
N MET A 601 45.54 10.08 -6.08
CA MET A 601 46.09 9.85 -4.74
C MET A 601 47.51 10.39 -4.65
N VAL A 602 47.79 11.18 -3.63
CA VAL A 602 49.12 11.71 -3.34
C VAL A 602 49.56 11.23 -1.97
N LYS A 603 50.71 10.55 -1.94
CA LYS A 603 51.37 10.11 -0.72
C LYS A 603 52.57 10.99 -0.44
N VAL A 604 52.82 11.29 0.82
CA VAL A 604 54.10 11.83 1.29
C VAL A 604 54.61 11.02 2.47
N VAL A 605 55.89 10.67 2.45
CA VAL A 605 56.56 10.01 3.57
C VAL A 605 57.41 11.06 4.28
N LYS A 606 57.24 11.20 5.59
CA LYS A 606 58.01 12.13 6.41
C LYS A 606 59.46 11.67 6.48
N ASP A 607 60.38 12.61 6.22
CA ASP A 607 61.80 12.35 6.33
C ASP A 607 62.18 11.93 7.77
N VAL A 608 63.14 11.00 7.88
CA VAL A 608 63.55 10.35 9.14
C VAL A 608 64.39 11.28 10.00
#